data_AF-A0A101LT50-F1
#
_entry.id   AF-A0A101LT50-F1
#
_cell.length_a   1.000
_cell.length_b   1.000
_cell.length_c   1.000
_cell.angle_alpha   90.00
_cell.angle_beta   90.00
_cell.angle_gamma   90.00
#
_symmetry.space_group_name_H-M   'P 1'
#
loop_
_entity.id
_entity.type
_entity.pdbx_description
1 polymer ?
#
loop_
_entity_poly.entity_id
_entity_poly.type
_entity_poly.pdbx_seq_one_letter_code
_entity_poly.pdbx_strand_id
1 'polypeptide(L)'
;MGRAYGQWFREQGLDVSRAIFCNNLLAQIGLAVSGLATSYLPRRSLQRMIDGGQLVALDVTPALPPLQYQVIYRPAETDPFLGGIMEIALATCDFGKFIMH
;
A
#
# COMPACT_ATOMS: atom_id res chain seq x y z
N MET A 1 -2.86 8.91 9.43
CA MET A 1 -2.69 7.51 9.81
C MET A 1 -3.74 6.69 9.09
N GLY A 2 -3.35 5.89 8.11
CA GLY A 2 -4.21 4.82 7.60
C GLY A 2 -4.64 3.95 8.78
N ARG A 3 -5.95 3.68 8.90
CA ARG A 3 -6.54 3.07 10.11
C ARG A 3 -5.87 1.74 10.48
N ALA A 4 -5.47 0.95 9.49
CA ALA A 4 -4.89 -0.37 9.68
C ALA A 4 -3.54 -0.35 10.44
N TYR A 5 -2.55 0.40 9.98
CA TYR A 5 -1.23 0.44 10.64
C TYR A 5 -1.18 1.43 11.80
N GLY A 6 -2.04 2.46 11.81
CA GLY A 6 -2.18 3.36 12.96
C GLY A 6 -2.68 2.65 14.22
N GLN A 7 -3.59 1.67 14.06
CA GLN A 7 -3.99 0.79 15.16
C GLN A 7 -2.85 -0.10 15.60
N TRP A 8 -2.15 -0.72 14.65
CA TRP A 8 -1.00 -1.56 14.95
C TRP A 8 0.08 -0.82 15.76
N PHE A 9 0.42 0.43 15.40
CA PHE A 9 1.38 1.23 16.18
C PHE A 9 0.94 1.42 17.64
N ARG A 10 -0.34 1.72 17.86
CA ARG A 10 -0.90 1.87 19.21
C ARG A 10 -0.85 0.56 20.00
N GLU A 11 -1.14 -0.58 19.36
CA GLU A 11 -1.04 -1.91 19.98
C GLU A 11 0.39 -2.24 20.38
N GLN A 12 1.40 -1.71 19.67
CA GLN A 12 2.81 -1.82 20.03
C GLN A 12 3.27 -0.75 21.04
N GLY A 13 2.38 0.09 21.57
CA GLY A 13 2.72 1.16 22.50
C GLY A 13 3.48 2.33 21.88
N LEU A 14 3.47 2.47 20.55
CA LEU A 14 4.14 3.55 19.84
C LEU A 14 3.20 4.73 19.66
N ASP A 15 3.58 5.88 20.23
CA ASP A 15 2.95 7.17 19.96
C ASP A 15 3.73 7.92 18.87
N VAL A 16 3.14 8.00 17.67
CA VAL A 16 3.77 8.67 16.52
C VAL A 16 3.56 10.18 16.64
N SER A 17 4.49 10.84 17.32
CA SER A 17 4.46 12.27 17.66
C SER A 17 4.51 13.22 16.46
N ARG A 18 5.05 12.78 15.32
CA ARG A 18 5.19 13.61 14.11
C ARG A 18 4.72 12.87 12.86
N ALA A 19 3.43 12.97 12.57
CA ALA A 19 2.79 12.33 11.43
C ALA A 19 2.52 13.31 10.29
N ILE A 20 2.96 12.97 9.08
CA ILE A 20 2.50 13.64 7.85
C ILE A 20 1.28 12.89 7.32
N PHE A 21 0.16 13.59 7.16
CA PHE A 21 -1.05 13.01 6.57
C PHE A 21 -1.09 13.32 5.08
N CYS A 22 -0.96 12.29 4.26
CA CYS A 22 -1.04 12.38 2.80
C CYS A 22 -1.89 11.22 2.28
N ASN A 23 -2.84 11.52 1.41
CA ASN A 23 -3.72 10.55 0.75
C ASN A 23 -3.30 10.24 -0.70
N ASN A 24 -2.09 10.67 -1.09
CA ASN A 24 -1.54 10.43 -2.41
C ASN A 24 -0.26 9.59 -2.28
N LEU A 25 -0.31 8.37 -2.83
CA LEU A 25 0.80 7.42 -2.76
C LEU A 25 2.07 7.96 -3.43
N LEU A 26 1.95 8.66 -4.56
CA LEU A 26 3.08 9.25 -5.26
C LEU A 26 3.79 10.31 -4.39
N ALA A 27 3.02 11.15 -3.71
CA ALA A 27 3.58 12.14 -2.79
C ALA A 27 4.25 11.46 -1.57
N GLN A 28 3.67 10.39 -1.03
CA GLN A 28 4.32 9.61 0.03
C GLN A 28 5.65 8.98 -0.41
N ILE A 29 5.71 8.45 -1.64
CA ILE A 29 6.95 7.92 -2.23
C ILE A 29 7.97 9.05 -2.38
N GLY A 30 7.58 10.20 -2.94
CA GLY A 30 8.48 11.36 -3.09
C GLY A 30 9.04 11.87 -1.76
N LEU A 31 8.21 11.90 -0.71
CA LEU A 31 8.66 12.26 0.64
C LEU A 31 9.64 11.24 1.22
N ALA A 32 9.43 9.94 0.97
CA ALA A 32 10.35 8.90 1.42
C ALA A 32 11.70 8.95 0.68
N VAL A 33 11.66 9.06 -0.66
CA VAL A 33 12.87 9.16 -1.50
C VAL A 33 13.69 10.41 -1.17
N SER A 34 13.04 11.53 -0.82
CA SER A 34 13.73 12.76 -0.41
C SER A 34 14.28 12.74 1.03
N GLY A 35 14.07 11.64 1.77
CA GLY A 35 14.49 11.53 3.17
C GLY A 35 13.66 12.36 4.14
N LEU A 36 12.52 12.91 3.70
CA LEU A 36 11.63 13.76 4.51
C LEU A 36 10.62 12.94 5.32
N ALA A 37 10.41 11.67 4.97
CA ALA A 37 9.47 10.80 5.65
C ALA A 37 9.91 9.33 5.66
N THR A 38 9.35 8.56 6.58
CA THR A 38 9.27 7.09 6.51
C THR A 38 7.80 6.73 6.30
N SER A 39 7.51 5.78 5.40
CA SER A 39 6.14 5.41 5.06
C SER A 39 5.98 3.91 4.90
N TYR A 40 4.77 3.41 5.18
CA TYR A 40 4.36 2.05 4.87
C TYR A 40 3.86 2.01 3.42
N LEU A 41 4.66 1.41 2.54
CA LEU A 41 4.47 1.44 1.08
C LEU A 41 4.43 0.01 0.49
N PRO A 42 3.78 -0.19 -0.68
CA PRO A 42 3.75 -1.49 -1.34
C PRO A 42 5.15 -1.88 -1.84
N ARG A 43 5.81 -2.79 -1.13
CA ARG A 43 7.20 -3.20 -1.38
C ARG A 43 7.44 -3.65 -2.81
N ARG A 44 6.62 -4.56 -3.34
CA ARG A 44 6.83 -5.19 -4.66
C ARG A 44 6.86 -4.15 -5.79
N SER A 45 5.98 -3.15 -5.72
CA SER A 45 5.87 -2.10 -6.73
C SER A 45 7.06 -1.13 -6.71
N LEU A 46 7.79 -1.07 -5.60
CA LEU A 46 8.93 -0.17 -5.39
C LEU A 46 10.27 -0.92 -5.39
N GLN A 47 10.29 -2.21 -5.73
CA GLN A 47 11.50 -3.03 -5.67
C GLN A 47 12.67 -2.43 -6.45
N ARG A 48 12.42 -1.84 -7.64
CA ARG A 48 13.46 -1.15 -8.42
C ARG A 48 14.11 0.01 -7.68
N MET A 49 13.33 0.78 -6.91
CA MET A 49 13.86 1.90 -6.12
C MET A 49 14.67 1.40 -4.92
N ILE A 50 14.28 0.25 -4.36
CA ILE A 50 15.04 -0.41 -3.28
C ILE A 50 16.36 -0.96 -3.83
N ASP A 51 16.31 -1.69 -4.94
CA ASP A 51 17.49 -2.26 -5.60
C ASP A 51 18.45 -1.16 -6.08
N GLY A 52 17.90 -0.01 -6.50
CA GLY A 52 18.64 1.18 -6.89
C GLY A 52 19.11 2.06 -5.72
N GLY A 53 18.85 1.68 -4.46
CA GLY A 53 19.29 2.42 -3.27
C GLY A 53 18.56 3.73 -2.99
N GLN A 54 17.49 4.04 -3.72
CA GLN A 54 16.67 5.25 -3.52
C GLN A 54 15.74 5.11 -2.30
N LEU A 55 15.39 3.87 -1.96
CA LEU A 55 14.61 3.51 -0.77
C LEU A 55 15.29 2.35 -0.04
N VAL A 56 15.09 2.29 1.27
CA VAL A 56 15.53 1.16 2.09
C VAL A 56 14.30 0.59 2.80
N ALA A 57 14.13 -0.73 2.71
CA ALA A 57 13.11 -1.42 3.48
C ALA A 57 13.56 -1.53 4.94
N LEU A 58 12.72 -1.08 5.87
CA LEU A 58 12.97 -1.23 7.30
C LEU A 58 12.48 -2.60 7.76
N ASP A 59 13.32 -3.33 8.48
CA ASP A 59 12.93 -4.56 9.18
C ASP A 59 12.23 -4.20 10.49
N VAL A 60 10.93 -4.45 10.56
CA VAL A 60 10.08 -4.08 11.70
C VAL A 60 9.64 -5.35 12.44
N THR A 61 9.83 -5.36 13.76
CA THR A 61 9.35 -6.45 14.65
C THR A 61 8.45 -5.86 15.73
N PRO A 62 7.20 -6.35 15.90
CA PRO A 62 6.56 -7.36 15.05
C PRO A 62 6.31 -6.85 13.61
N ALA A 63 5.97 -7.75 12.69
CA ALA A 63 5.66 -7.33 11.33
C ALA A 63 4.37 -6.49 11.29
N LEU A 64 4.35 -5.49 10.43
CA LEU A 64 3.12 -4.75 10.10
C LEU A 64 2.12 -5.67 9.38
N PRO A 65 0.80 -5.45 9.55
CA PRO A 65 -0.21 -6.26 8.89
C PRO A 65 -0.13 -6.08 7.36
N PRO A 66 -0.23 -7.16 6.56
CA PRO A 66 -0.11 -7.07 5.11
C PRO A 66 -1.28 -6.27 4.50
N LEU A 67 -0.99 -5.52 3.44
CA LEU A 67 -2.02 -4.82 2.68
C LEU A 67 -2.76 -5.80 1.76
N GLN A 68 -4.05 -6.01 2.00
CA GLN A 68 -4.90 -6.85 1.17
C GLN A 68 -5.67 -5.98 0.15
N TYR A 69 -5.40 -6.20 -1.14
CA TYR A 69 -6.20 -5.62 -2.22
C TYR A 69 -7.43 -6.49 -2.45
N GLN A 70 -8.60 -5.85 -2.49
CA GLN A 70 -9.88 -6.55 -2.62
C GLN A 70 -10.69 -5.92 -3.74
N VAL A 71 -11.40 -6.76 -4.50
CA VAL A 71 -12.45 -6.32 -5.40
C VAL A 71 -13.74 -6.26 -4.59
N ILE A 72 -14.30 -5.06 -4.46
CA ILE A 72 -15.55 -4.84 -3.72
C ILE A 72 -16.59 -4.37 -4.72
N TYR A 73 -17.71 -5.09 -4.77
CA TYR A 73 -18.83 -4.80 -5.64
C TYR A 73 -20.12 -5.06 -4.88
N ARG A 74 -21.20 -4.41 -5.30
CA ARG A 74 -22.53 -4.75 -4.82
C ARG A 74 -23.09 -5.83 -5.75
N PRO A 75 -23.45 -7.01 -5.24
CA PRO A 75 -24.21 -7.97 -6.03
C PRO A 75 -25.56 -7.34 -6.38
N ALA A 76 -25.80 -7.03 -7.65
CA ALA A 76 -27.16 -6.99 -8.18
C ALA A 76 -27.52 -8.44 -8.53
N GLU A 77 -28.76 -8.87 -8.29
CA GLU A 77 -29.19 -10.24 -8.58
C GLU A 77 -28.73 -10.67 -9.97
N THR A 78 -27.75 -11.58 -10.01
CA THR A 78 -27.19 -12.20 -11.23
C THR A 78 -26.99 -11.23 -12.39
N ASP A 79 -26.03 -10.31 -12.28
CA ASP A 79 -25.49 -9.58 -13.44
C ASP A 79 -24.27 -10.35 -14.00
N PRO A 80 -24.42 -11.12 -15.10
CA PRO A 80 -23.32 -11.88 -15.68
C PRO A 80 -22.20 -10.98 -16.24
N PHE A 81 -22.51 -9.74 -16.59
CA PHE A 81 -21.53 -8.77 -17.08
C PHE A 81 -20.59 -8.34 -15.95
N LEU A 82 -21.14 -8.03 -14.78
CA LEU A 82 -20.33 -7.69 -13.60
C LEU A 82 -19.46 -8.88 -13.17
N GLY A 83 -19.99 -10.10 -13.24
CA GLY A 83 -19.22 -11.33 -13.01
C GLY A 83 -18.02 -11.46 -13.97
N GLY A 84 -18.24 -11.23 -15.27
CA GLY A 84 -17.16 -11.26 -16.27
C GLY A 84 -16.08 -10.19 -16.02
N ILE A 85 -16.46 -8.97 -15.64
CA ILE A 85 -15.49 -7.92 -15.27
C ILE A 85 -14.65 -8.38 -14.07
N MET A 86 -15.26 -9.00 -13.07
CA MET A 86 -14.55 -9.49 -11.89
C MET A 86 -13.55 -10.59 -12.21
N GLU A 87 -13.93 -11.56 -13.04
CA GLU A 87 -13.02 -12.61 -13.48
C GLU A 87 -11.80 -12.02 -14.18
N ILE A 88 -12.00 -11.06 -15.08
CA ILE A 88 -10.91 -10.36 -15.76
C ILE A 88 -10.05 -9.60 -14.73
N ALA A 89 -10.66 -8.85 -13.81
CA ALA A 89 -9.92 -8.11 -12.80
C ALA A 89 -9.07 -9.03 -11.92
N LEU A 90 -9.64 -10.14 -11.42
CA LEU A 90 -8.93 -11.13 -10.62
C LEU A 90 -7.80 -11.80 -11.40
N ALA A 91 -7.99 -12.06 -12.69
CA ALA A 91 -6.99 -12.69 -13.54
C ALA A 91 -5.84 -11.74 -13.95
N THR A 92 -6.09 -10.43 -14.01
CA THR A 92 -5.17 -9.48 -14.65
C THR A 92 -4.56 -8.43 -13.71
N CYS A 93 -5.17 -8.16 -12.56
CA CYS A 93 -4.66 -7.14 -11.63
C CYS A 93 -3.32 -7.57 -11.02
N ASP A 94 -2.25 -6.84 -11.36
CA ASP A 94 -0.93 -6.97 -10.74
C ASP A 94 -0.57 -5.70 -9.97
N PHE A 95 -0.82 -5.73 -8.66
CA PHE A 95 -0.48 -4.62 -7.75
C PHE A 95 1.03 -4.46 -7.51
N GLY A 96 1.84 -5.39 -8.02
CA GLY A 96 3.29 -5.33 -7.96
C GLY A 96 3.93 -4.41 -9.00
N LYS A 97 3.16 -3.77 -9.88
CA LYS A 97 3.67 -2.82 -10.87
C LYS A 97 3.31 -1.40 -10.45
N PHE A 98 4.32 -0.56 -10.24
CA PHE A 98 4.12 0.88 -10.08
C PHE A 98 4.22 1.55 -11.45
N ILE A 99 3.20 2.32 -11.85
CA ILE A 99 3.21 3.04 -13.11
C ILE A 99 3.91 4.38 -12.89
N MET A 100 5.18 4.45 -13.27
CA MET A 100 5.88 5.69 -13.60
C MET A 100 6.41 5.52 -15.02
N HIS A 101 6.00 6.43 -15.92
CA HIS A 101 6.58 6.58 -17.25
C HIS A 101 7.85 7.41 -17.17
#